data_AF-A0A166AC55-F1
#
_entry.id   AF-A0A166AC55-F1
#
_cell.length_a   1.000
_cell.length_b   1.000
_cell.length_c   1.000
_cell.angle_alpha   90.00
_cell.angle_beta   90.00
_cell.angle_gamma   90.00
#
_symmetry.space_group_name_H-M   'P 1'
#
loop_
_entity.id
_entity.type
_entity.pdbx_description
1 polymer ?
#
loop_
_entity_poly.entity_id
_entity_poly.type
_entity_poly.pdbx_seq_one_letter_code
_entity_poly.pdbx_strand_id
1 'polypeptide(L)'
;MFSGLHQRSSSLKAQAIPLLTLDSESPSSFLRSTASSNPASSSSVDGNLYHPITKVDPILEELEEFENIDIQAMSTTPGKRDSPMSNYDADQEQLSLESKPLTPPNNLLARLKGEVDPTEATLPLTAYCFMTGFIDSVSFSAAFVWCGFQTGNGTQLALALARLFEGEPGQRDYSFHNADQLALTSILCFAFGASFGRIGDKIGCKTRLWLMLGTFLQSLFTMVAAVTIWRGGEASISDSRGDAVWTNALSYVCVAFLSMSLGLQGIMGKRVNTQFTTTIVLTTTWCELMTEPSLFKRGFYPARDHKILAIVVLFIGGFTGRCLVDQIGSAGTLGVGCGIRFLIALSWYFVKGKATA
;
A
#
# COMPACT_ATOMS: atom_id res chain seq x y z
N MET A 1 22.38 29.29 -30.08
CA MET A 1 21.00 29.61 -29.71
C MET A 1 20.64 28.78 -28.49
N PHE A 2 21.16 29.17 -27.33
CA PHE A 2 20.94 28.51 -26.04
C PHE A 2 20.50 29.61 -25.08
N SER A 3 19.25 29.57 -24.63
CA SER A 3 18.80 30.31 -23.45
C SER A 3 17.50 29.68 -22.97
N GLY A 4 17.58 29.00 -21.84
CA GLY A 4 16.47 28.43 -21.08
C GLY A 4 16.93 28.41 -19.63
N LEU A 5 16.99 29.61 -19.05
CA LEU A 5 17.52 29.90 -17.73
C LEU A 5 16.77 29.12 -16.65
N HIS A 6 17.53 28.32 -15.90
CA HIS A 6 17.19 27.79 -14.60
C HIS A 6 16.78 28.95 -13.67
N GLN A 7 15.49 29.02 -13.34
CA GLN A 7 15.03 29.92 -12.29
C GLN A 7 15.17 29.19 -10.94
N ARG A 8 16.28 29.48 -10.27
CA ARG A 8 16.61 28.99 -8.93
C ARG A 8 15.82 29.83 -7.92
N SER A 9 14.70 29.30 -7.40
CA SER A 9 13.99 29.94 -6.29
C SER A 9 14.64 29.54 -4.97
N SER A 10 15.41 30.46 -4.41
CA SER A 10 15.85 30.44 -3.02
C SER A 10 14.72 30.97 -2.13
N SER A 11 14.08 30.10 -1.35
CA SER A 11 13.26 30.53 -0.21
C SER A 11 13.34 29.51 0.93
N LEU A 12 14.38 29.63 1.75
CA LEU A 12 14.38 29.19 3.15
C LEU A 12 13.34 30.05 3.89
N LYS A 13 12.09 29.58 3.97
CA LYS A 13 11.14 30.05 4.98
C LYS A 13 10.93 28.91 5.99
N ALA A 14 11.40 29.18 7.19
CA ALA A 14 11.26 28.35 8.37
C ALA A 14 9.79 27.93 8.57
N GLN A 15 9.59 26.62 8.75
CA GLN A 15 8.36 26.07 9.31
C GLN A 15 8.29 26.52 10.78
N ALA A 16 7.48 27.54 11.06
CA ALA A 16 6.99 27.81 12.41
C ALA A 16 5.53 27.34 12.47
N ILE A 17 5.31 26.25 13.20
CA ILE A 17 3.99 25.80 13.63
C ILE A 17 3.47 26.82 14.66
N PRO A 18 2.24 27.36 14.56
CA PRO A 18 1.67 28.08 15.68
C PRO A 18 1.36 27.06 16.79
N LEU A 19 2.17 27.07 17.85
CA LEU A 19 1.82 26.44 19.11
C LEU A 19 0.54 27.12 19.63
N LEU A 20 -0.48 26.31 19.94
CA LEU A 20 -1.66 26.72 20.69
C LEU A 20 -1.22 27.47 21.95
N THR A 21 -1.41 28.79 21.98
CA THR A 21 -1.36 29.58 23.20
C THR A 21 -2.57 29.22 24.04
N LEU A 22 -2.36 28.37 25.05
CA LEU A 22 -3.32 28.20 26.13
C LEU A 22 -3.32 29.48 26.96
N ASP A 23 -4.32 30.34 26.75
CA ASP A 23 -4.55 31.50 27.60
C ASP A 23 -4.86 31.02 29.03
N SER A 24 -4.04 31.49 29.97
CA SER A 24 -4.18 31.28 31.39
C SER A 24 -5.27 32.18 31.94
N GLU A 25 -6.49 31.67 32.12
CA GLU A 25 -7.50 32.35 32.95
C GLU A 25 -7.42 31.83 34.39
N SER A 26 -7.07 32.72 35.32
CA SER A 26 -7.27 32.55 36.75
C SER A 26 -8.38 33.51 37.23
N PRO A 27 -9.13 33.15 38.29
CA PRO A 27 -10.51 33.60 38.46
C PRO A 27 -10.63 34.74 39.47
N SER A 28 -11.07 35.93 39.05
CA SER A 28 -11.62 36.93 39.97
C SER A 28 -12.15 38.17 39.24
N SER A 29 -13.46 38.22 38.94
CA SER A 29 -14.26 39.47 38.95
C SER A 29 -15.67 39.23 38.42
N PHE A 30 -16.56 38.64 39.21
CA PHE A 30 -18.00 38.86 39.01
C PHE A 30 -18.70 38.90 40.37
N LEU A 31 -18.47 39.98 41.09
CA LEU A 31 -19.36 40.43 42.15
C LEU A 31 -19.75 41.88 41.88
N ARG A 32 -21.08 42.07 41.85
CA ARG A 32 -21.83 43.29 42.23
C ARG A 32 -22.20 44.26 41.10
N SER A 33 -23.46 44.18 40.64
CA SER A 33 -24.42 45.29 40.78
C SER A 33 -25.90 44.85 40.68
N THR A 34 -26.61 44.96 41.81
CA THR A 34 -28.01 45.45 42.04
C THR A 34 -29.13 45.08 41.05
N ALA A 35 -30.18 44.30 41.35
CA ALA A 35 -31.22 44.37 42.40
C ALA A 35 -32.35 45.42 42.18
N SER A 36 -33.54 44.95 41.75
CA SER A 36 -34.93 45.36 42.10
C SER A 36 -35.90 44.50 41.25
N SER A 37 -37.05 43.96 41.62
CA SER A 37 -37.96 44.05 42.77
C SER A 37 -39.01 42.90 42.67
N ASN A 38 -39.38 42.33 43.82
CA ASN A 38 -40.34 41.24 44.16
C ASN A 38 -41.85 41.61 43.98
N PRO A 39 -42.88 40.79 44.38
CA PRO A 39 -42.95 39.34 44.75
C PRO A 39 -44.23 38.56 44.30
N ALA A 40 -44.27 37.26 44.70
CA ALA A 40 -45.40 36.50 45.28
C ALA A 40 -46.13 35.43 44.42
N SER A 41 -45.90 34.15 44.75
CA SER A 41 -46.91 33.30 45.40
C SER A 41 -46.26 32.02 45.97
N SER A 42 -46.78 31.58 47.10
CA SER A 42 -46.26 30.52 47.98
C SER A 42 -47.19 29.32 48.00
N SER A 43 -46.66 28.09 47.99
CA SER A 43 -47.25 26.96 48.70
C SER A 43 -46.25 25.81 48.92
N SER A 44 -46.25 25.37 50.17
CA SER A 44 -45.53 24.30 50.89
C SER A 44 -45.82 22.87 50.36
N VAL A 45 -44.81 21.99 50.22
CA VAL A 45 -44.36 20.93 51.17
C VAL A 45 -44.94 19.53 50.86
N ASP A 46 -44.04 18.54 50.95
CA ASP A 46 -44.17 17.07 51.10
C ASP A 46 -44.27 16.13 49.89
N GLY A 47 -43.47 15.06 49.95
CA GLY A 47 -43.89 13.72 49.54
C GLY A 47 -42.98 12.96 48.59
N ASN A 48 -42.19 12.03 49.12
CA ASN A 48 -41.56 10.91 48.41
C ASN A 48 -42.47 10.28 47.34
N LEU A 49 -41.94 10.06 46.12
CA LEU A 49 -42.36 8.91 45.30
C LEU A 49 -41.28 8.55 44.27
N TYR A 50 -40.50 7.52 44.60
CA TYR A 50 -39.79 6.71 43.61
C TYR A 50 -40.84 5.84 42.90
N HIS A 51 -40.97 6.00 41.59
CA HIS A 51 -41.57 4.98 40.71
C HIS A 51 -40.69 4.83 39.47
N PRO A 52 -40.17 3.62 39.17
CA PRO A 52 -39.49 3.34 37.93
C PRO A 52 -40.52 2.91 36.88
N ILE A 53 -40.54 3.57 35.71
CA ILE A 53 -41.27 3.07 34.55
C ILE A 53 -40.36 3.16 33.32
N THR A 54 -39.76 2.00 33.04
CA THR A 54 -39.59 1.35 31.74
C THR A 54 -40.37 1.95 30.58
N LYS A 55 -39.66 2.31 29.51
CA LYS A 55 -40.06 2.11 28.10
C LYS A 55 -38.82 2.33 27.21
N VAL A 56 -38.27 1.25 26.69
CA VAL A 56 -37.32 1.24 25.58
C VAL A 56 -38.14 0.83 24.35
N ASP A 57 -38.06 1.63 23.29
CA ASP A 57 -38.74 1.40 22.02
C ASP A 57 -38.20 0.15 21.29
N PRO A 58 -39.03 -0.58 20.53
CA PRO A 58 -38.68 -1.86 19.93
C PRO A 58 -38.00 -1.67 18.57
N ILE A 59 -36.70 -1.37 18.56
CA ILE A 59 -35.82 -1.52 17.37
C ILE A 59 -34.43 -1.97 17.82
N LEU A 60 -34.36 -3.01 18.67
CA LEU A 60 -33.12 -3.67 19.08
C LEU A 60 -33.24 -5.21 19.11
N GLU A 61 -34.24 -5.77 18.42
CA GLU A 61 -34.50 -7.23 18.42
C GLU A 61 -34.19 -7.90 17.08
N GLU A 62 -33.48 -7.21 16.17
CA GLU A 62 -33.08 -7.76 14.86
C GLU A 62 -31.55 -7.79 14.64
N LEU A 63 -30.75 -7.59 15.70
CA LEU A 63 -29.27 -7.58 15.62
C LEU A 63 -28.56 -8.59 16.54
N GLU A 64 -29.29 -9.46 17.26
CA GLU A 64 -28.67 -10.52 18.09
C GLU A 64 -28.64 -11.91 17.42
N GLU A 65 -29.08 -12.06 16.16
CA GLU A 65 -29.16 -13.38 15.50
C GLU A 65 -27.96 -13.74 14.58
N PHE A 66 -26.82 -13.05 14.66
CA PHE A 66 -25.63 -13.39 13.87
C PHE A 66 -24.35 -13.70 14.68
N GLU A 67 -24.42 -13.78 16.01
CA GLU A 67 -23.22 -13.98 16.85
C GLU A 67 -23.17 -15.30 17.64
N ASN A 68 -23.82 -16.37 17.18
CA ASN A 68 -23.68 -17.69 17.82
C ASN A 68 -23.85 -18.88 16.86
N ILE A 69 -22.84 -19.19 16.04
CA ILE A 69 -22.61 -20.56 15.52
C ILE A 69 -21.10 -20.91 15.51
N ASP A 70 -20.73 -21.73 16.49
CA ASP A 70 -19.64 -22.71 16.63
C ASP A 70 -18.17 -22.39 16.26
N ILE A 71 -17.40 -22.00 17.29
CA ILE A 71 -15.97 -22.34 17.45
C ILE A 71 -15.84 -23.40 18.54
N GLN A 72 -16.36 -24.61 18.34
CA GLN A 72 -15.98 -25.82 19.11
C GLN A 72 -16.27 -27.12 18.35
N ALA A 73 -15.37 -27.48 17.43
CA ALA A 73 -15.27 -28.87 16.95
C ALA A 73 -13.86 -29.17 16.42
N MET A 74 -12.91 -29.44 17.32
CA MET A 74 -11.83 -30.43 17.14
C MET A 74 -10.89 -30.41 18.35
N SER A 75 -11.38 -30.97 19.46
CA SER A 75 -10.54 -31.45 20.56
C SER A 75 -11.21 -32.68 21.14
N THR A 76 -10.89 -33.85 20.57
CA THR A 76 -11.21 -35.14 21.18
C THR A 76 -9.96 -35.99 21.23
N THR A 77 -9.43 -36.12 22.45
CA THR A 77 -8.43 -37.10 22.85
C THR A 77 -9.03 -38.51 22.76
N PRO A 78 -8.33 -39.52 22.20
CA PRO A 78 -8.70 -40.91 22.43
C PRO A 78 -7.75 -41.60 23.41
N GLY A 79 -8.35 -42.47 24.22
CA GLY A 79 -7.77 -43.14 25.36
C GLY A 79 -6.71 -44.20 25.05
N LYS A 80 -5.90 -44.41 26.08
CA LYS A 80 -4.89 -45.46 26.28
C LYS A 80 -5.49 -46.87 26.09
N ARG A 81 -4.87 -47.69 25.25
CA ARG A 81 -5.02 -49.15 25.23
C ARG A 81 -3.68 -49.79 24.88
N ASP A 82 -3.22 -50.71 25.72
CA ASP A 82 -1.89 -51.31 25.70
C ASP A 82 -1.73 -52.45 24.68
N SER A 83 -0.48 -52.57 24.18
CA SER A 83 0.26 -53.74 23.64
C SER A 83 0.03 -54.23 22.18
N PRO A 84 1.01 -54.92 21.54
CA PRO A 84 2.49 -54.71 21.55
C PRO A 84 3.14 -54.65 20.15
N MET A 85 4.31 -54.00 20.10
CA MET A 85 5.50 -54.14 19.23
C MET A 85 5.38 -54.77 17.82
N SER A 86 5.69 -53.98 16.79
CA SER A 86 6.19 -54.44 15.49
C SER A 86 7.11 -53.39 14.86
N ASN A 87 8.37 -53.80 14.64
CA ASN A 87 9.44 -53.11 13.91
C ASN A 87 8.97 -52.37 12.64
N TYR A 88 9.45 -51.14 12.46
CA TYR A 88 9.68 -50.53 11.15
C TYR A 88 10.90 -49.60 11.24
N ASP A 89 12.08 -50.20 11.26
CA ASP A 89 13.34 -49.55 10.89
C ASP A 89 13.40 -49.46 9.36
N ALA A 90 12.78 -48.43 8.77
CA ALA A 90 12.80 -48.17 7.32
C ALA A 90 13.01 -46.70 6.93
N ASP A 91 13.42 -45.82 7.86
CA ASP A 91 13.52 -44.38 7.62
C ASP A 91 14.97 -43.82 7.61
N GLN A 92 16.00 -44.66 7.49
CA GLN A 92 17.40 -44.20 7.47
C GLN A 92 18.13 -44.30 6.12
N GLU A 93 17.47 -44.69 5.03
CA GLU A 93 18.15 -44.94 3.75
C GLU A 93 17.62 -44.09 2.57
N GLN A 94 17.38 -42.79 2.77
CA GLN A 94 17.16 -41.85 1.66
C GLN A 94 17.99 -40.54 1.71
N LEU A 95 18.94 -40.42 2.63
CA LEU A 95 19.79 -39.22 2.71
C LEU A 95 21.15 -39.41 1.99
N SER A 96 21.14 -39.65 0.68
CA SER A 96 22.34 -39.46 -0.18
C SER A 96 22.04 -39.51 -1.68
N LEU A 97 20.95 -38.89 -2.14
CA LEU A 97 20.83 -38.56 -3.58
C LEU A 97 21.53 -37.23 -3.82
N GLU A 98 22.78 -37.33 -4.23
CA GLU A 98 23.59 -36.23 -4.72
C GLU A 98 22.83 -35.46 -5.81
N SER A 99 22.40 -34.24 -5.49
CA SER A 99 21.69 -33.36 -6.42
C SER A 99 22.65 -32.94 -7.53
N LYS A 100 22.61 -33.67 -8.66
CA LYS A 100 23.43 -33.35 -9.82
C LYS A 100 23.05 -31.94 -10.32
N PRO A 101 23.97 -30.97 -10.39
CA PRO A 101 23.63 -29.66 -10.95
C PRO A 101 23.31 -29.86 -12.44
N LEU A 102 22.03 -29.73 -12.78
CA LEU A 102 21.57 -29.74 -14.16
C LEU A 102 22.29 -28.60 -14.90
N THR A 103 23.15 -28.98 -15.85
CA THR A 103 23.72 -28.05 -16.82
C THR A 103 22.57 -27.28 -17.47
N PRO A 104 22.60 -25.93 -17.48
CA PRO A 104 21.54 -25.14 -18.08
C PRO A 104 21.33 -25.61 -19.52
N PRO A 105 20.07 -25.74 -19.99
CA PRO A 105 19.81 -26.20 -21.34
C PRO A 105 20.53 -25.27 -22.34
N ASN A 106 21.31 -25.84 -23.27
CA ASN A 106 22.07 -25.11 -24.29
C ASN A 106 21.18 -24.27 -25.23
N ASN A 107 19.84 -24.36 -25.11
CA ASN A 107 18.88 -23.61 -25.88
C ASN A 107 18.31 -22.44 -25.05
N LEU A 108 18.56 -21.20 -25.53
CA LEU A 108 18.09 -19.95 -24.91
C LEU A 108 16.58 -19.98 -24.62
N LEU A 109 15.78 -20.49 -25.56
CA LEU A 109 14.33 -20.55 -25.43
C LEU A 109 13.90 -21.50 -24.32
N ALA A 110 14.62 -22.62 -24.14
CA ALA A 110 14.36 -23.56 -23.06
C ALA A 110 14.66 -22.95 -21.69
N ARG A 111 15.75 -22.17 -21.58
CA ARG A 111 16.06 -21.43 -20.35
C ARG A 111 14.99 -20.39 -20.01
N LEU A 112 14.55 -19.62 -21.01
CA LEU A 112 13.51 -18.59 -20.85
C LEU A 112 12.15 -19.19 -20.46
N LYS A 113 11.78 -20.32 -21.03
CA LYS A 113 10.53 -21.02 -20.66
C LYS A 113 10.61 -21.72 -19.31
N GLY A 114 11.80 -21.97 -18.78
CA GLY A 114 11.97 -22.55 -17.46
C GLY A 114 11.44 -21.65 -16.35
N GLU A 115 10.91 -22.26 -15.28
CA GLU A 115 10.47 -21.54 -14.09
C GLU A 115 11.66 -21.04 -13.26
N VAL A 116 11.44 -19.95 -12.52
CA VAL A 116 12.38 -19.43 -11.52
C VAL A 116 12.16 -20.14 -10.19
N ASP A 117 13.24 -20.34 -9.44
CA ASP A 117 13.14 -20.67 -8.03
C ASP A 117 12.71 -19.42 -7.24
N PRO A 118 11.56 -19.44 -6.52
CA PRO A 118 11.12 -18.30 -5.71
C PRO A 118 12.16 -17.87 -4.66
N THR A 119 12.98 -18.77 -4.13
CA THR A 119 14.01 -18.45 -3.13
C THR A 119 15.13 -17.58 -3.69
N GLU A 120 15.48 -17.80 -4.96
CA GLU A 120 16.51 -17.06 -5.69
C GLU A 120 15.96 -15.76 -6.33
N ALA A 121 14.65 -15.51 -6.23
CA ALA A 121 13.97 -14.32 -6.78
C ALA A 121 14.04 -13.09 -5.84
N THR A 122 14.77 -13.17 -4.73
CA THR A 122 14.84 -12.11 -3.71
C THR A 122 15.29 -10.76 -4.28
N LEU A 123 16.31 -10.74 -5.14
CA LEU A 123 16.85 -9.50 -5.71
C LEU A 123 15.82 -8.73 -6.57
N PRO A 124 15.21 -9.31 -7.62
CA PRO A 124 14.22 -8.59 -8.42
C PRO A 124 12.96 -8.22 -7.64
N LEU A 125 12.53 -9.04 -6.67
CA LEU A 125 11.38 -8.73 -5.81
C LEU A 125 11.67 -7.59 -4.84
N THR A 126 12.88 -7.52 -4.29
CA THR A 126 13.34 -6.38 -3.49
C THR A 126 13.38 -5.11 -4.34
N ALA A 127 13.85 -5.21 -5.59
CA ALA A 127 13.84 -4.08 -6.52
C ALA A 127 12.41 -3.63 -6.89
N TYR A 128 11.43 -4.54 -6.92
CA TYR A 128 10.02 -4.15 -7.05
C TYR A 128 9.53 -3.34 -5.84
N CYS A 129 9.89 -3.71 -4.61
CA CYS A 129 9.57 -2.92 -3.42
C CYS A 129 10.16 -1.51 -3.50
N PHE A 130 11.42 -1.39 -3.95
CA PHE A 130 12.05 -0.09 -4.22
C PHE A 130 11.22 0.72 -5.23
N MET A 131 10.85 0.10 -6.36
CA MET A 131 10.11 0.77 -7.43
C MET A 131 8.72 1.23 -6.99
N THR A 132 8.06 0.52 -6.07
CA THR A 132 6.79 0.95 -5.48
C THR A 132 6.97 2.29 -4.79
N GLY A 133 7.86 2.37 -3.80
CA GLY A 133 8.12 3.62 -3.08
C GLY A 133 8.59 4.73 -4.01
N PHE A 134 9.48 4.40 -4.95
CA PHE A 134 10.02 5.34 -5.94
C PHE A 134 8.91 6.00 -6.76
N ILE A 135 8.04 5.21 -7.40
CA ILE A 135 6.95 5.74 -8.24
C ILE A 135 5.92 6.49 -7.41
N ASP A 136 5.55 5.92 -6.26
CA ASP A 136 4.55 6.53 -5.37
C ASP A 136 4.99 7.89 -4.84
N SER A 137 6.28 8.07 -4.57
CA SER A 137 6.80 9.38 -4.16
C SER A 137 6.66 10.43 -5.26
N VAL A 138 6.77 10.05 -6.54
CA VAL A 138 6.62 10.98 -7.67
C VAL A 138 5.16 11.44 -7.80
N SER A 139 4.22 10.49 -7.87
CA SER A 139 2.81 10.84 -8.01
C SER A 139 2.28 11.57 -6.77
N PHE A 140 2.68 11.15 -5.58
CA PHE A 140 2.19 11.78 -4.35
C PHE A 140 2.71 13.21 -4.18
N SER A 141 3.95 13.51 -4.59
CA SER A 141 4.55 14.85 -4.47
C SER A 141 3.79 15.92 -5.26
N ALA A 142 3.16 15.53 -6.37
CA ALA A 142 2.48 16.46 -7.27
C ALA A 142 0.95 16.37 -7.19
N ALA A 143 0.42 15.16 -7.02
CA ALA A 143 -1.00 14.85 -7.18
C ALA A 143 -1.68 14.35 -5.91
N PHE A 144 -0.93 14.11 -4.83
CA PHE A 144 -1.42 13.49 -3.58
C PHE A 144 -2.10 12.12 -3.76
N VAL A 145 -1.80 11.43 -4.86
CA VAL A 145 -2.30 10.09 -5.19
C VAL A 145 -1.19 9.05 -5.14
N TRP A 146 -1.51 7.88 -4.60
CA TRP A 146 -0.60 6.74 -4.51
C TRP A 146 -0.90 5.75 -5.64
N CYS A 147 -0.04 5.66 -6.66
CA CYS A 147 -0.28 4.74 -7.77
C CYS A 147 -0.20 3.25 -7.34
N GLY A 148 0.52 2.94 -6.25
CA GLY A 148 0.63 1.60 -5.66
C GLY A 148 -0.37 1.34 -4.54
N PHE A 149 -0.65 2.33 -3.69
CA PHE A 149 -1.46 2.14 -2.48
C PHE A 149 -2.96 2.39 -2.71
N GLN A 150 -3.61 1.44 -3.38
CA GLN A 150 -5.02 1.55 -3.75
C GLN A 150 -5.98 1.60 -2.56
N THR A 151 -5.62 1.06 -1.39
CA THR A 151 -6.40 1.25 -0.15
C THR A 151 -6.56 2.72 0.18
N GLY A 152 -5.47 3.50 0.08
CA GLY A 152 -5.51 4.94 0.34
C GLY A 152 -6.35 5.72 -0.68
N ASN A 153 -6.24 5.38 -1.97
CA ASN A 153 -7.08 6.00 -3.00
C ASN A 153 -8.57 5.63 -2.83
N GLY A 154 -8.85 4.39 -2.46
CA GLY A 154 -10.21 3.92 -2.19
C GLY A 154 -10.84 4.67 -1.03
N THR A 155 -10.09 4.88 0.07
CA THR A 155 -10.54 5.72 1.19
C THR A 155 -10.74 7.17 0.76
N GLN A 156 -9.84 7.75 -0.04
CA GLN A 156 -10.02 9.11 -0.57
C GLN A 156 -11.32 9.24 -1.39
N LEU A 157 -11.64 8.25 -2.23
CA LEU A 157 -12.88 8.24 -2.98
C LEU A 157 -14.11 8.08 -2.09
N ALA A 158 -14.04 7.25 -1.04
CA ALA A 158 -15.10 7.13 -0.05
C ALA A 158 -15.35 8.45 0.70
N LEU A 159 -14.28 9.17 1.07
CA LEU A 159 -14.38 10.50 1.66
C LEU A 159 -15.01 11.51 0.69
N ALA A 160 -14.65 11.45 -0.59
CA ALA A 160 -15.27 12.28 -1.62
C ALA A 160 -16.79 12.03 -1.74
N LEU A 161 -17.23 10.77 -1.63
CA LEU A 161 -18.67 10.44 -1.60
C LEU A 161 -19.35 10.92 -0.31
N ALA A 162 -18.68 10.82 0.84
CA ALA A 162 -19.22 11.29 2.11
C ALA A 162 -19.48 12.80 2.11
N ARG A 163 -18.64 13.61 1.41
CA ARG A 163 -18.84 15.06 1.26
C ARG A 163 -20.20 15.44 0.64
N LEU A 164 -20.78 14.57 -0.18
CA LEU A 164 -22.12 14.78 -0.78
C LEU A 164 -23.24 14.85 0.28
N PHE A 165 -22.96 14.36 1.50
CA PHE A 165 -23.88 14.33 2.63
C PHE A 165 -23.44 15.25 3.78
N GLU A 166 -22.25 15.86 3.69
CA GLU A 166 -21.66 16.66 4.76
C GLU A 166 -22.23 18.09 4.78
N GLY A 167 -22.75 18.50 5.93
CA GLY A 167 -23.29 19.84 6.15
C GLY A 167 -24.79 19.99 5.85
N GLU A 168 -25.31 21.16 6.23
CA GLU A 168 -26.71 21.55 6.03
C GLU A 168 -27.11 21.49 4.54
N PRO A 169 -28.36 21.10 4.22
CA PRO A 169 -28.87 21.17 2.85
C PRO A 169 -28.67 22.59 2.27
N GLY A 170 -27.77 22.70 1.27
CA GLY A 170 -27.36 23.97 0.66
C GLY A 170 -25.92 24.42 0.94
N GLN A 171 -25.18 23.73 1.83
CA GLN A 171 -23.75 23.94 2.08
C GLN A 171 -22.88 22.74 1.68
N ARG A 172 -23.51 21.69 1.15
CA ARG A 172 -22.84 20.46 0.70
C ARG A 172 -21.98 20.72 -0.53
N ASP A 173 -20.79 20.13 -0.51
CA ASP A 173 -19.88 20.16 -1.65
C ASP A 173 -20.19 18.97 -2.59
N TYR A 174 -20.70 19.29 -3.77
CA TYR A 174 -21.02 18.33 -4.84
C TYR A 174 -19.91 18.22 -5.88
N SER A 175 -18.78 18.90 -5.67
CA SER A 175 -17.67 18.94 -6.60
C SER A 175 -16.89 17.63 -6.55
N PHE A 176 -16.56 17.10 -7.73
CA PHE A 176 -15.60 16.02 -7.84
C PHE A 176 -14.21 16.63 -8.02
N HIS A 177 -13.46 16.76 -6.93
CA HIS A 177 -12.20 17.47 -6.93
C HIS A 177 -11.15 16.74 -7.75
N ASN A 178 -10.14 17.49 -8.21
CA ASN A 178 -9.06 16.96 -9.05
C ASN A 178 -8.35 15.76 -8.39
N ALA A 179 -8.10 15.83 -7.07
CA ALA A 179 -7.51 14.72 -6.32
C ALA A 179 -8.40 13.45 -6.35
N ASP A 180 -9.72 13.60 -6.27
CA ASP A 180 -10.67 12.47 -6.31
C ASP A 180 -10.69 11.83 -7.71
N GLN A 181 -10.66 12.66 -8.76
CA GLN A 181 -10.59 12.22 -10.16
C GLN A 181 -9.30 11.44 -10.44
N LEU A 182 -8.16 11.91 -9.94
CA LEU A 182 -6.87 11.23 -10.05
C LEU A 182 -6.84 9.93 -9.23
N ALA A 183 -7.46 9.92 -8.04
CA ALA A 183 -7.60 8.71 -7.23
C ALA A 183 -8.44 7.64 -7.94
N LEU A 184 -9.57 8.03 -8.53
CA LEU A 184 -10.42 7.15 -9.35
C LEU A 184 -9.66 6.60 -10.55
N THR A 185 -8.94 7.47 -11.28
CA THR A 185 -8.08 7.10 -12.41
C THR A 185 -7.05 6.06 -11.98
N SER A 186 -6.39 6.28 -10.85
CA SER A 186 -5.41 5.35 -10.31
C SER A 186 -5.99 3.98 -10.01
N ILE A 187 -7.16 3.90 -9.34
CA ILE A 187 -7.81 2.63 -8.99
C ILE A 187 -8.17 1.82 -10.24
N LEU A 188 -8.85 2.46 -11.20
CA LEU A 188 -9.31 1.79 -12.42
C LEU A 188 -8.13 1.30 -13.26
N CYS A 189 -7.11 2.14 -13.44
CA CYS A 189 -5.94 1.79 -14.21
C CYS A 189 -5.04 0.78 -13.49
N PHE A 190 -4.98 0.79 -12.15
CA PHE A 190 -4.30 -0.26 -11.40
C PHE A 190 -4.97 -1.62 -11.60
N ALA A 191 -6.30 -1.68 -11.51
CA ALA A 191 -7.05 -2.91 -11.76
C ALA A 191 -6.86 -3.41 -13.20
N PHE A 192 -6.87 -2.50 -14.17
CA PHE A 192 -6.59 -2.81 -15.57
C PHE A 192 -5.15 -3.33 -15.77
N GLY A 193 -4.15 -2.68 -15.17
CA GLY A 193 -2.76 -3.13 -15.18
C GLY A 193 -2.58 -4.53 -14.57
N ALA A 194 -3.23 -4.77 -13.42
CA ALA A 194 -3.23 -6.06 -12.75
C ALA A 194 -3.89 -7.16 -13.61
N SER A 195 -4.85 -6.81 -14.47
CA SER A 195 -5.48 -7.76 -15.38
C SER A 195 -4.49 -8.34 -16.41
N PHE A 196 -3.49 -7.57 -16.86
CA PHE A 196 -2.40 -8.10 -17.71
C PHE A 196 -1.61 -9.21 -17.02
N GLY A 197 -1.56 -9.21 -15.70
CA GLY A 197 -0.99 -10.29 -14.89
C GLY A 197 -1.52 -11.67 -15.27
N ARG A 198 -2.80 -11.74 -15.65
CA ARG A 198 -3.49 -12.98 -16.03
C ARG A 198 -2.98 -13.58 -17.33
N ILE A 199 -2.26 -12.82 -18.17
CA ILE A 199 -1.57 -13.38 -19.34
C ILE A 199 -0.56 -14.45 -18.90
N GLY A 200 0.03 -14.29 -17.71
CA GLY A 200 0.88 -15.29 -17.07
C GLY A 200 0.19 -16.64 -16.84
N ASP A 201 -1.15 -16.72 -16.79
CA ASP A 201 -1.87 -17.99 -16.66
C ASP A 201 -1.70 -18.87 -17.91
N LYS A 202 -1.48 -18.25 -19.07
CA LYS A 202 -1.26 -18.96 -20.35
C LYS A 202 0.21 -19.26 -20.62
N ILE A 203 1.11 -18.36 -20.22
CA ILE A 203 2.56 -18.47 -20.50
C ILE A 203 3.29 -19.26 -19.40
N GLY A 204 2.75 -19.23 -18.18
CA GLY A 204 3.38 -19.74 -16.96
C GLY A 204 3.85 -18.59 -16.07
N CYS A 205 3.17 -18.40 -14.94
CA CYS A 205 3.33 -17.23 -14.07
C CYS A 205 4.71 -17.07 -13.44
N LYS A 206 5.47 -18.17 -13.38
CA LYS A 206 6.82 -18.22 -12.79
C LYS A 206 7.91 -18.43 -13.84
N THR A 207 7.56 -18.44 -15.13
CA THR A 207 8.56 -18.58 -16.20
C THR A 207 9.42 -17.33 -16.29
N ARG A 208 10.72 -17.48 -16.56
CA ARG A 208 11.60 -16.32 -16.79
C ARG A 208 11.08 -15.44 -17.91
N LEU A 209 10.59 -16.06 -18.98
CA LEU A 209 10.01 -15.35 -20.13
C LEU A 209 8.89 -14.40 -19.69
N TRP A 210 7.91 -14.92 -18.93
CA TRP A 210 6.82 -14.08 -18.44
C TRP A 210 7.30 -12.99 -17.48
N LEU A 211 8.19 -13.34 -16.55
CA LEU A 211 8.72 -12.37 -15.59
C LEU A 211 9.50 -11.25 -16.27
N MET A 212 10.34 -11.58 -17.25
CA MET A 212 11.05 -10.60 -18.08
C MET A 212 10.08 -9.73 -18.89
N LEU A 213 9.16 -10.34 -19.65
CA LEU A 213 8.22 -9.61 -20.52
C LEU A 213 7.27 -8.72 -19.73
N GLY A 214 6.73 -9.23 -18.62
CA GLY A 214 5.85 -8.47 -17.75
C GLY A 214 6.58 -7.30 -17.08
N THR A 215 7.83 -7.48 -16.63
CA THR A 215 8.65 -6.38 -16.10
C THR A 215 8.99 -5.36 -17.18
N PHE A 216 9.29 -5.83 -18.40
CA PHE A 216 9.54 -4.96 -19.53
C PHE A 216 8.30 -4.13 -19.88
N LEU A 217 7.11 -4.73 -19.84
CA LEU A 217 5.84 -4.00 -20.03
C LEU A 217 5.61 -2.94 -18.95
N GLN A 218 5.94 -3.23 -17.68
CA GLN A 218 5.94 -2.23 -16.60
C GLN A 218 6.91 -1.06 -16.91
N SER A 219 8.08 -1.37 -17.48
CA SER A 219 9.04 -0.36 -17.94
C SER A 219 8.44 0.53 -19.04
N LEU A 220 7.75 -0.05 -20.02
CA LEU A 220 7.07 0.70 -21.07
C LEU A 220 5.97 1.60 -20.52
N PHE A 221 5.17 1.11 -19.58
CA PHE A 221 4.17 1.95 -18.91
C PHE A 221 4.82 3.13 -18.17
N THR A 222 5.92 2.89 -17.45
CA THR A 222 6.68 3.95 -16.78
C THR A 222 7.28 4.95 -17.79
N MET A 223 7.72 4.48 -18.96
CA MET A 223 8.20 5.32 -20.06
C MET A 223 7.10 6.22 -20.61
N VAL A 224 5.91 5.67 -20.87
CA VAL A 224 4.75 6.47 -21.33
C VAL A 224 4.43 7.55 -20.30
N ALA A 225 4.39 7.21 -19.01
CA ALA A 225 4.15 8.17 -17.94
C ALA A 225 5.23 9.29 -17.88
N ALA A 226 6.51 8.94 -18.09
CA ALA A 226 7.59 9.92 -18.15
C ALA A 226 7.43 10.89 -19.34
N VAL A 227 7.07 10.37 -20.51
CA VAL A 227 6.87 11.17 -21.72
C VAL A 227 5.64 12.07 -21.59
N THR A 228 4.54 11.57 -21.05
CA THR A 228 3.30 12.36 -20.93
C THR A 228 3.47 13.49 -19.93
N ILE A 229 4.12 13.26 -18.78
CA ILE A 229 4.36 14.35 -17.84
C ILE A 229 5.37 15.37 -18.37
N TRP A 230 6.39 14.91 -19.10
CA TRP A 230 7.33 15.82 -19.79
C TRP A 230 6.62 16.71 -20.79
N ARG A 231 5.69 16.14 -21.57
CA ARG A 231 4.88 16.89 -22.55
C ARG A 231 3.82 17.78 -21.89
N GLY A 232 3.31 17.38 -20.73
CA GLY A 232 2.31 18.11 -19.96
C GLY A 232 2.85 19.39 -19.33
N GLY A 233 4.14 19.42 -18.98
CA GLY A 233 4.82 20.63 -18.49
C GLY A 233 4.34 21.12 -17.12
N GLU A 234 3.60 20.30 -16.37
CA GLU A 234 3.13 20.65 -15.03
C GLU A 234 4.26 20.54 -13.98
N ALA A 235 4.08 21.28 -12.88
CA ALA A 235 5.04 21.27 -11.79
C ALA A 235 5.21 19.86 -11.19
N SER A 236 6.40 19.61 -10.66
CA SER A 236 6.78 18.29 -10.14
C SER A 236 6.45 18.10 -8.65
N ILE A 237 6.22 19.20 -7.93
CA ILE A 237 5.91 19.23 -6.50
C ILE A 237 4.79 20.26 -6.30
N SER A 238 3.78 19.92 -5.49
CA SER A 238 2.76 20.87 -5.07
C SER A 238 3.24 21.72 -3.89
N ASP A 239 2.89 23.02 -3.91
CA ASP A 239 3.21 23.98 -2.86
C ASP A 239 2.35 23.82 -1.61
N SER A 240 1.13 23.27 -1.74
CA SER A 240 0.18 23.14 -0.64
C SER A 240 -0.48 21.76 -0.61
N ARG A 241 -0.55 21.17 0.58
CA ARG A 241 -1.23 19.89 0.77
C ARG A 241 -2.72 20.05 0.52
N GLY A 242 -3.22 19.39 -0.53
CA GLY A 242 -4.62 19.45 -0.94
C GLY A 242 -4.84 20.12 -2.30
N ASP A 243 -3.82 20.81 -2.85
CA ASP A 243 -3.90 21.42 -4.17
C ASP A 243 -2.99 20.67 -5.16
N ALA A 244 -3.56 19.68 -5.85
CA ALA A 244 -2.82 18.86 -6.80
C ALA A 244 -2.42 19.68 -8.03
N VAL A 245 -1.11 19.82 -8.28
CA VAL A 245 -0.58 20.57 -9.44
C VAL A 245 -0.72 19.81 -10.76
N TRP A 246 -1.09 18.53 -10.70
CA TRP A 246 -1.37 17.70 -11.86
C TRP A 246 -2.85 17.78 -12.24
N THR A 247 -3.18 18.59 -13.23
CA THR A 247 -4.57 18.93 -13.60
C THR A 247 -4.89 18.62 -15.06
N ASN A 248 -3.87 18.58 -15.94
CA ASN A 248 -4.09 18.41 -17.36
C ASN A 248 -4.27 16.94 -17.76
N ALA A 249 -4.87 16.71 -18.94
CA ALA A 249 -5.14 15.36 -19.44
C ALA A 249 -3.88 14.47 -19.55
N LEU A 250 -2.70 15.03 -19.82
CA LEU A 250 -1.46 14.26 -19.92
C LEU A 250 -0.98 13.75 -18.55
N SER A 251 -1.27 14.48 -17.47
CA SER A 251 -0.99 14.05 -16.10
C SER A 251 -1.95 12.96 -15.63
N TYR A 252 -3.21 12.98 -16.08
CA TYR A 252 -4.12 11.84 -15.91
C TYR A 252 -3.59 10.59 -16.62
N VAL A 253 -3.10 10.74 -17.85
CA VAL A 253 -2.45 9.63 -18.57
C VAL A 253 -1.18 9.18 -17.84
N CYS A 254 -0.39 10.11 -17.27
CA CYS A 254 0.76 9.77 -16.43
C CYS A 254 0.34 8.86 -15.26
N VAL A 255 -0.61 9.30 -14.44
CA VAL A 255 -1.14 8.53 -13.30
C VAL A 255 -1.70 7.18 -13.76
N ALA A 256 -2.48 7.15 -14.84
CA ALA A 256 -3.02 5.92 -15.39
C ALA A 256 -1.92 4.89 -15.70
N PHE A 257 -0.85 5.29 -16.38
CA PHE A 257 0.25 4.39 -16.74
C PHE A 257 1.13 4.00 -15.56
N LEU A 258 1.36 4.89 -14.58
CA LEU A 258 2.05 4.53 -13.34
C LEU A 258 1.24 3.49 -12.54
N SER A 259 -0.07 3.69 -12.41
CA SER A 259 -0.97 2.74 -11.75
C SER A 259 -1.05 1.42 -12.50
N MET A 260 -1.10 1.42 -13.84
CA MET A 260 -1.02 0.18 -14.64
C MET A 260 0.29 -0.57 -14.39
N SER A 261 1.41 0.15 -14.35
CA SER A 261 2.74 -0.43 -14.05
C SER A 261 2.76 -1.11 -12.68
N LEU A 262 2.24 -0.45 -11.66
CA LEU A 262 2.21 -0.99 -10.30
C LEU A 262 1.18 -2.14 -10.20
N GLY A 263 0.02 -2.04 -10.83
CA GLY A 263 -0.96 -3.13 -10.89
C GLY A 263 -0.35 -4.43 -11.44
N LEU A 264 0.36 -4.34 -12.57
CA LEU A 264 1.06 -5.48 -13.16
C LEU A 264 2.20 -6.01 -12.27
N GLN A 265 2.94 -5.12 -11.61
CA GLN A 265 3.98 -5.51 -10.64
C GLN A 265 3.39 -6.29 -9.46
N GLY A 266 2.27 -5.83 -8.91
CA GLY A 266 1.62 -6.42 -7.74
C GLY A 266 1.17 -7.84 -7.99
N ILE A 267 0.49 -8.08 -9.11
CA ILE A 267 0.02 -9.43 -9.48
C ILE A 267 1.18 -10.37 -9.82
N MET A 268 2.22 -9.89 -10.49
CA MET A 268 3.41 -10.70 -10.79
C MET A 268 4.16 -11.06 -9.51
N GLY A 269 4.43 -10.09 -8.63
CA GLY A 269 5.10 -10.31 -7.34
C GLY A 269 4.33 -11.33 -6.49
N LYS A 270 3.00 -11.17 -6.38
CA LYS A 270 2.14 -12.10 -5.66
C LYS A 270 2.20 -13.53 -6.20
N ARG A 271 2.27 -13.69 -7.52
CA ARG A 271 2.30 -15.01 -8.17
C ARG A 271 3.63 -15.75 -8.05
N VAL A 272 4.74 -15.06 -7.75
CA VAL A 272 6.02 -15.73 -7.42
C VAL A 272 5.92 -16.43 -6.06
N ASN A 273 5.03 -15.96 -5.16
CA ASN A 273 4.67 -16.57 -3.87
C ASN A 273 5.88 -16.78 -2.93
N THR A 274 6.54 -15.68 -2.56
CA THR A 274 7.69 -15.66 -1.63
C THR A 274 7.36 -14.87 -0.36
N GLN A 275 8.31 -14.69 0.56
CA GLN A 275 8.14 -13.76 1.68
C GLN A 275 7.99 -12.29 1.24
N PHE A 276 8.14 -11.99 -0.06
CA PHE A 276 7.79 -10.73 -0.71
C PHE A 276 6.42 -10.80 -1.41
N THR A 277 5.49 -11.63 -0.92
CA THR A 277 4.19 -11.94 -1.57
C THR A 277 3.37 -10.68 -1.90
N THR A 278 3.69 -9.53 -1.31
CA THR A 278 3.21 -8.26 -1.83
C THR A 278 4.37 -7.27 -2.01
N THR A 279 4.67 -6.93 -3.25
CA THR A 279 5.66 -5.87 -3.56
C THR A 279 5.06 -4.48 -3.43
N ILE A 280 3.78 -4.40 -3.06
CA ILE A 280 2.95 -3.18 -3.01
C ILE A 280 2.16 -3.07 -1.71
N VAL A 281 1.58 -4.16 -1.18
CA VAL A 281 0.70 -4.12 0.00
C VAL A 281 1.50 -4.24 1.29
N LEU A 282 2.32 -3.22 1.57
CA LEU A 282 3.30 -3.28 2.65
C LEU A 282 2.67 -3.41 4.05
N THR A 283 1.44 -2.93 4.25
CA THR A 283 0.75 -3.04 5.56
C THR A 283 0.64 -4.50 6.01
N THR A 284 0.34 -5.44 5.09
CA THR A 284 0.32 -6.86 5.42
C THR A 284 1.70 -7.34 5.85
N THR A 285 2.77 -6.91 5.16
CA THR A 285 4.15 -7.26 5.52
C THR A 285 4.55 -6.71 6.89
N TRP A 286 4.08 -5.52 7.27
CA TRP A 286 4.26 -5.00 8.63
C TRP A 286 3.59 -5.90 9.67
N CYS A 287 2.32 -6.27 9.45
CA CYS A 287 1.61 -7.17 10.36
C CYS A 287 2.30 -8.54 10.46
N GLU A 288 2.69 -9.12 9.32
CA GLU A 288 3.40 -10.40 9.29
C GLU A 288 4.77 -10.34 9.96
N LEU A 289 5.50 -9.23 9.85
CA LEU A 289 6.75 -9.03 10.57
C LEU A 289 6.53 -9.05 12.08
N MET A 290 5.46 -8.41 12.56
CA MET A 290 5.14 -8.35 13.99
C MET A 290 4.69 -9.70 14.56
N THR A 291 4.19 -10.61 13.71
CA THR A 291 3.83 -11.97 14.11
C THR A 291 4.95 -12.99 13.92
N GLU A 292 6.12 -12.60 13.42
CA GLU A 292 7.26 -13.50 13.22
C GLU A 292 7.80 -14.04 14.56
N PRO A 293 7.82 -15.36 14.78
CA PRO A 293 8.38 -15.95 16.01
C PRO A 293 9.89 -15.69 16.18
N SER A 294 10.57 -15.33 15.08
CA SER A 294 12.00 -15.03 15.05
C SER A 294 12.32 -13.54 15.15
N LEU A 295 11.32 -12.67 15.37
CA LEU A 295 11.46 -11.21 15.33
C LEU A 295 12.66 -10.71 16.16
N PHE A 296 12.76 -11.13 17.42
CA PHE A 296 13.82 -10.69 18.35
C PHE A 296 15.03 -11.65 18.45
N LYS A 297 15.09 -12.70 17.64
CA LYS A 297 16.22 -13.65 17.66
C LYS A 297 17.44 -13.06 16.96
N ARG A 298 18.64 -13.25 17.50
CA ARG A 298 19.88 -12.84 16.82
C ARG A 298 20.24 -13.84 15.73
N GLY A 299 20.75 -13.36 14.60
CA GLY A 299 21.11 -14.17 13.43
C GLY A 299 20.23 -13.89 12.21
N PHE A 300 20.57 -14.50 11.08
CA PHE A 300 19.86 -14.35 9.82
C PHE A 300 18.68 -15.32 9.74
N TYR A 301 17.47 -14.80 9.57
CA TYR A 301 16.24 -15.57 9.42
C TYR A 301 15.50 -15.08 8.18
N PRO A 302 15.51 -15.84 7.05
CA PRO A 302 14.93 -15.40 5.79
C PRO A 302 13.47 -14.93 5.88
N ALA A 303 12.65 -15.58 6.72
CA ALA A 303 11.25 -15.21 6.92
C ALA A 303 11.07 -13.80 7.50
N ARG A 304 11.92 -13.41 8.46
CA ARG A 304 11.92 -12.08 9.07
C ARG A 304 12.68 -11.06 8.22
N ASP A 305 13.90 -11.40 7.83
CA ASP A 305 14.84 -10.45 7.24
C ASP A 305 14.41 -9.99 5.85
N HIS A 306 13.75 -10.86 5.07
CA HIS A 306 13.16 -10.45 3.79
C HIS A 306 11.99 -9.46 3.98
N LYS A 307 11.18 -9.59 5.04
CA LYS A 307 10.09 -8.64 5.35
C LYS A 307 10.66 -7.29 5.77
N ILE A 308 11.67 -7.28 6.64
CA ILE A 308 12.39 -6.06 7.03
C ILE A 308 13.00 -5.39 5.79
N LEU A 309 13.67 -6.18 4.94
CA LEU A 309 14.27 -5.69 3.70
C LEU A 309 13.24 -5.06 2.78
N ALA A 310 12.08 -5.69 2.58
CA ALA A 310 10.99 -5.14 1.76
C ALA A 310 10.51 -3.77 2.27
N ILE A 311 10.31 -3.63 3.58
CA ILE A 311 9.89 -2.39 4.24
C ILE A 311 10.95 -1.29 4.04
N VAL A 312 12.20 -1.59 4.39
CA VAL A 312 13.30 -0.62 4.34
C VAL A 312 13.57 -0.18 2.90
N VAL A 313 13.59 -1.11 1.95
CA VAL A 313 13.89 -0.81 0.55
C VAL A 313 12.77 -0.01 -0.12
N LEU A 314 11.50 -0.24 0.26
CA LEU A 314 10.40 0.62 -0.17
C LEU A 314 10.58 2.06 0.34
N PHE A 315 10.93 2.23 1.62
CA PHE A 315 11.20 3.55 2.20
C PHE A 315 12.36 4.25 1.46
N ILE A 316 13.47 3.53 1.21
CA ILE A 316 14.60 4.04 0.44
C ILE A 316 14.17 4.43 -0.98
N GLY A 317 13.30 3.65 -1.61
CA GLY A 317 12.69 3.97 -2.90
C GLY A 317 11.96 5.31 -2.88
N GLY A 318 11.08 5.49 -1.89
CA GLY A 318 10.31 6.74 -1.74
C GLY A 318 11.19 7.96 -1.44
N PHE A 319 12.19 7.80 -0.59
CA PHE A 319 13.18 8.85 -0.33
C PHE A 319 13.96 9.21 -1.61
N THR A 320 14.48 8.21 -2.32
CA THR A 320 15.26 8.40 -3.54
C THR A 320 14.43 9.07 -4.64
N GLY A 321 13.19 8.62 -4.84
CA GLY A 321 12.27 9.22 -5.80
C GLY A 321 11.99 10.68 -5.47
N ARG A 322 11.71 11.00 -4.20
CA ARG A 322 11.46 12.39 -3.77
C ARG A 322 12.70 13.29 -3.96
N CYS A 323 13.90 12.79 -3.65
CA CYS A 323 15.14 13.53 -3.89
C CYS A 323 15.40 13.77 -5.38
N LEU A 324 15.13 12.79 -6.24
CA LEU A 324 15.27 12.96 -7.69
C LEU A 324 14.24 13.94 -8.25
N VAL A 325 12.99 13.90 -7.79
CA VAL A 325 11.95 14.87 -8.19
C VAL A 325 12.42 16.30 -7.92
N ASP A 326 13.11 16.53 -6.80
CA ASP A 326 13.68 17.82 -6.44
C ASP A 326 14.77 18.31 -7.40
N GLN A 327 15.60 17.38 -7.88
CA GLN A 327 16.79 17.72 -8.67
C GLN A 327 16.52 17.75 -10.18
N ILE A 328 15.71 16.83 -10.69
CA ILE A 328 15.51 16.59 -12.12
C ILE A 328 14.04 16.57 -12.54
N GLY A 329 13.11 16.88 -11.63
CA GLY A 329 11.67 16.89 -11.87
C GLY A 329 11.05 15.50 -12.03
N SER A 330 9.71 15.46 -12.12
CA SER A 330 8.95 14.20 -12.22
C SER A 330 9.26 13.45 -13.52
N ALA A 331 9.35 14.15 -14.65
CA ALA A 331 9.68 13.55 -15.94
C ALA A 331 11.04 12.82 -15.92
N GLY A 332 12.09 13.51 -15.46
CA GLY A 332 13.43 12.93 -15.37
C GLY A 332 13.48 11.75 -14.39
N THR A 333 12.81 11.90 -13.24
CA THR A 333 12.73 10.84 -12.22
C THR A 333 12.04 9.59 -12.75
N LEU A 334 10.90 9.73 -13.44
CA LEU A 334 10.22 8.60 -14.08
C LEU A 334 11.06 7.98 -15.22
N GLY A 335 11.82 8.79 -15.95
CA GLY A 335 12.81 8.30 -16.92
C GLY A 335 13.88 7.41 -16.28
N VAL A 336 14.43 7.81 -15.13
CA VAL A 336 15.34 6.97 -14.33
C VAL A 336 14.62 5.70 -13.86
N GLY A 337 13.39 5.82 -13.37
CA GLY A 337 12.56 4.68 -12.97
C GLY A 337 12.32 3.67 -14.11
N CYS A 338 12.11 4.15 -15.33
CA CYS A 338 12.06 3.31 -16.53
C CYS A 338 13.37 2.54 -16.74
N GLY A 339 14.52 3.22 -16.65
CA GLY A 339 15.83 2.57 -16.75
C GLY A 339 16.02 1.47 -15.69
N ILE A 340 15.66 1.76 -14.44
CA ILE A 340 15.71 0.77 -13.35
C ILE A 340 14.82 -0.43 -13.66
N ARG A 341 13.56 -0.21 -14.08
CA ARG A 341 12.66 -1.32 -14.47
C ARG A 341 13.21 -2.16 -15.61
N PHE A 342 13.82 -1.53 -16.61
CA PHE A 342 14.47 -2.25 -17.70
C PHE A 342 15.60 -3.16 -17.17
N LEU A 343 16.43 -2.68 -16.25
CA LEU A 343 17.46 -3.50 -15.60
C LEU A 343 16.86 -4.64 -14.77
N ILE A 344 15.75 -4.40 -14.05
CA ILE A 344 15.03 -5.47 -13.34
C ILE A 344 14.50 -6.50 -14.33
N ALA A 345 13.97 -6.09 -15.48
CA ALA A 345 13.52 -6.99 -16.52
C ALA A 345 14.64 -7.91 -17.00
N LEU A 346 15.85 -7.38 -17.21
CA LEU A 346 17.02 -8.17 -17.58
C LEU A 346 17.48 -9.09 -16.43
N SER A 347 17.36 -8.65 -15.17
CA SER A 347 17.80 -9.42 -14.00
C SER A 347 17.10 -10.78 -13.86
N TRP A 348 15.84 -10.88 -14.30
CA TRP A 348 15.07 -12.14 -14.30
C TRP A 348 15.71 -13.26 -15.13
N TYR A 349 16.52 -12.92 -16.14
CA TYR A 349 17.25 -13.90 -16.92
C TYR A 349 18.29 -14.68 -16.08
N PHE A 350 18.87 -14.02 -15.08
CA PHE A 350 19.93 -14.57 -14.23
C PHE A 350 19.40 -15.36 -13.03
N VAL A 351 18.10 -15.24 -12.72
CA VAL A 351 17.48 -15.99 -11.61
C VAL A 351 17.50 -17.49 -11.91
N LYS A 352 18.04 -18.28 -10.99
CA LYS A 352 18.18 -19.73 -11.14
C LYS A 352 16.83 -20.43 -11.15
N GLY A 353 16.81 -21.62 -11.75
CA GLY A 353 15.58 -22.41 -11.88
C GLY A 353 15.44 -23.36 -10.72
N LYS A 354 14.19 -23.73 -10.42
CA LYS A 354 13.92 -24.80 -9.49
C LYS A 354 14.54 -26.08 -10.05
N ALA A 355 15.42 -26.73 -9.29
CA ALA A 355 15.89 -28.06 -9.66
C ALA A 355 14.67 -29.00 -9.69
N THR A 356 14.34 -29.54 -10.85
CA THR A 356 13.37 -30.64 -10.95
C THR A 356 14.03 -31.88 -10.38
N ALA A 357 13.46 -32.39 -9.29
CA ALA A 357 13.85 -33.64 -8.65
C ALA A 357 13.64 -34.85 -9.56
#